data_AF-A0A9E1EJR5-F1
#
_entry.id   AF-A0A9E1EJR5-F1
#
_cell.length_a   1.000
_cell.length_b   1.000
_cell.length_c   1.000
_cell.angle_alpha   90.00
_cell.angle_beta   90.00
_cell.angle_gamma   90.00
#
_symmetry.space_group_name_H-M   'P 1'
#
loop_
_entity.id
_entity.type
_entity.pdbx_description
1 polymer ?
#
loop_
_entity_poly.entity_id
_entity_poly.type
_entity_poly.pdbx_seq_one_letter_code
_entity_poly.pdbx_strand_id
1 'polypeptide(L)'
;MKIVAKTDKGLVRESNQDAYAVGELPGEVAWAVVCDGMGGAAGGNIASALAVKVISDKITASYNEKMRSASIKNLLDSAITAANIEVY
;
A
#
# COMPACT_ATOMS: atom_id res chain seq x y z
N MET A 1 -10.75 14.77 -4.45
CA MET A 1 -9.78 15.39 -3.51
C MET A 1 -8.52 15.79 -4.29
N LYS A 2 -7.51 16.40 -3.66
CA LYS A 2 -6.20 16.57 -4.32
C LYS A 2 -5.16 15.72 -3.59
N ILE A 3 -4.69 14.67 -4.25
CA ILE A 3 -3.68 13.76 -3.71
C ILE A 3 -2.34 14.07 -4.35
N VAL A 4 -1.29 14.15 -3.53
CA VAL A 4 0.10 14.28 -3.97
C VAL A 4 0.89 13.16 -3.34
N ALA A 5 1.63 12.42 -4.15
CA ALA A 5 2.50 11.36 -3.68
C ALA A 5 3.86 11.49 -4.37
N LYS A 6 4.92 11.41 -3.58
CA LYS A 6 6.31 11.55 -4.00
C LYS A 6 7.17 10.70 -3.08
N THR A 7 8.20 10.08 -3.64
CA THR A 7 9.26 9.42 -2.88
C THR A 7 10.62 9.92 -3.35
N ASP A 8 11.64 9.82 -2.50
CA ASP A 8 13.01 10.20 -2.78
C ASP A 8 13.96 9.23 -2.07
N LYS A 9 15.07 8.89 -2.74
CA LYS A 9 16.09 7.97 -2.18
C LYS A 9 16.81 8.57 -0.96
N GLY A 10 16.84 9.89 -0.87
CA GLY A 10 17.71 10.64 0.02
C GLY A 10 19.17 10.63 -0.44
N LEU A 11 20.03 11.19 0.41
CA LEU A 11 21.42 11.48 0.08
C LEU A 11 22.37 10.28 0.21
N VAL A 12 22.07 9.35 1.13
CA VAL A 12 23.03 8.34 1.60
C VAL A 12 22.73 6.92 1.16
N ARG A 13 21.49 6.62 0.74
CA ARG A 13 21.08 5.28 0.33
C ARG A 13 21.50 5.00 -1.11
N GLU A 14 21.88 3.76 -1.40
CA GLU A 14 22.25 3.34 -2.75
C GLU A 14 21.02 3.20 -3.67
N SER A 15 19.91 2.70 -3.12
CA SER A 15 18.62 2.56 -3.81
C SER A 15 17.46 3.01 -2.92
N ASN A 16 16.36 3.40 -3.56
CA ASN A 16 15.10 3.67 -2.87
C ASN A 16 14.30 2.37 -2.77
N GLN A 17 14.02 1.92 -1.55
CA GLN A 17 13.23 0.72 -1.29
C GLN A 17 11.81 1.07 -0.82
N ASP A 18 11.45 2.35 -0.83
CA ASP A 18 10.08 2.80 -0.58
C ASP A 18 9.20 2.55 -1.80
N ALA A 19 7.97 2.14 -1.54
CA ALA A 19 6.91 2.08 -2.54
C ALA A 19 5.65 2.75 -1.98
N TYR A 20 4.84 3.34 -2.85
CA TYR A 20 3.53 3.86 -2.48
C TYR A 20 2.52 3.67 -3.61
N ALA A 21 1.25 3.64 -3.24
CA ALA A 21 0.14 3.82 -4.17
C ALA A 21 -0.96 4.65 -3.50
N VAL A 22 -1.68 5.40 -4.32
CA VAL A 22 -2.78 6.25 -3.86
C VAL A 22 -3.91 6.18 -4.87
N GLY A 23 -5.13 6.42 -4.41
CA GLY A 23 -6.28 6.44 -5.29
C GLY A 23 -7.51 7.07 -4.65
N GLU A 24 -8.48 7.36 -5.51
CA GLU A 24 -9.82 7.79 -5.10
C GLU A 24 -10.80 6.64 -5.31
N LEU A 25 -11.84 6.60 -4.47
CA LEU A 25 -12.94 5.66 -4.48
C LEU A 25 -14.25 6.46 -4.51
N PRO A 26 -15.38 5.83 -4.91
CA PRO A 26 -16.69 6.46 -4.84
C PRO A 26 -17.02 6.99 -3.44
N GLY A 27 -17.89 8.00 -3.36
CA GLY A 27 -18.32 8.59 -2.09
C GLY A 27 -17.31 9.56 -1.47
N GLU A 28 -16.49 10.22 -2.29
CA GLU A 28 -15.45 11.17 -1.83
C GLU A 28 -14.46 10.52 -0.84
N VAL A 29 -14.05 9.29 -1.11
CA VAL A 29 -13.07 8.57 -0.30
C VAL A 29 -11.74 8.49 -1.04
N ALA A 30 -10.65 8.69 -0.32
CA ALA A 30 -9.30 8.49 -0.80
C ALA A 30 -8.60 7.41 0.04
N TRP A 31 -7.68 6.69 -0.58
CA TRP A 31 -6.80 5.75 0.10
C TRP A 31 -5.36 6.00 -0.31
N ALA A 32 -4.45 5.65 0.59
CA ALA A 32 -3.02 5.68 0.36
C ALA A 32 -2.38 4.50 1.10
N VAL A 33 -1.35 3.93 0.48
CA VAL A 33 -0.48 2.94 1.09
C VAL A 33 0.97 3.36 0.86
N VAL A 34 1.81 3.19 1.87
CA VAL A 34 3.26 3.37 1.79
C VAL A 34 3.89 2.17 2.46
N CYS A 35 4.92 1.59 1.83
CA CYS A 35 5.70 0.51 2.38
C CYS A 35 7.19 0.86 2.27
N ASP A 36 7.90 0.81 3.41
CA ASP A 36 9.36 0.91 3.48
C ASP A 36 9.94 -0.51 3.38
N GLY A 37 10.63 -0.78 2.28
CA GLY A 37 11.24 -2.07 2.01
C GLY A 37 12.55 -2.24 2.77
N MET A 38 12.64 -3.32 3.54
CA MET A 38 13.89 -3.75 4.18
C MET A 38 14.43 -4.99 3.48
N GLY A 39 15.74 -5.05 3.24
CA GLY A 39 16.38 -6.24 2.64
C GLY A 39 17.66 -5.96 1.86
N GLY A 40 17.95 -4.69 1.52
CA GLY A 40 19.16 -4.34 0.77
C GLY A 40 19.19 -5.08 -0.58
N ALA A 41 20.31 -5.70 -0.93
CA ALA A 41 20.46 -6.49 -2.16
C ALA A 41 19.53 -7.71 -2.23
N ALA A 42 18.96 -8.16 -1.11
CA ALA A 42 18.04 -9.30 -1.05
C ALA A 42 16.61 -8.98 -1.52
N GLY A 43 16.35 -7.77 -2.04
CA GLY A 43 15.08 -7.45 -2.71
C GLY A 43 14.11 -6.62 -1.88
N GLY A 44 14.59 -5.72 -1.01
CA GLY A 44 13.71 -4.84 -0.23
C GLY A 44 12.76 -4.00 -1.10
N ASN A 45 13.20 -3.57 -2.29
CA ASN A 45 12.36 -2.90 -3.28
C ASN A 45 11.28 -3.81 -3.89
N ILE A 46 11.54 -5.11 -4.02
CA ILE A 46 10.55 -6.09 -4.50
C ILE A 46 9.50 -6.31 -3.42
N ALA A 47 9.93 -6.47 -2.16
CA ALA A 47 9.02 -6.65 -1.03
C ALA A 47 8.06 -5.46 -0.86
N SER A 48 8.56 -4.22 -0.86
CA SER A 48 7.71 -3.04 -0.72
C SER A 48 6.77 -2.84 -1.90
N ALA A 49 7.25 -3.04 -3.13
CA ALA A 49 6.41 -2.95 -4.32
C ALA A 49 5.28 -4.00 -4.33
N LEU A 50 5.58 -5.24 -3.93
CA LEU A 50 4.59 -6.32 -3.83
C LEU A 50 3.55 -6.02 -2.75
N ALA A 51 3.98 -5.59 -1.57
CA ALA A 51 3.07 -5.22 -0.48
C ALA A 51 2.10 -4.10 -0.90
N VAL A 52 2.62 -3.02 -1.50
CA VAL A 52 1.81 -1.92 -2.04
C VAL A 52 0.80 -2.43 -3.06
N LYS A 53 1.24 -3.26 -4.01
CA LYS A 53 0.37 -3.84 -5.04
C LYS A 53 -0.78 -4.62 -4.40
N VAL A 54 -0.49 -5.60 -3.55
CA VAL A 54 -1.49 -6.47 -2.94
C VAL A 54 -2.49 -5.67 -2.10
N ILE A 55 -2.01 -4.71 -1.30
CA ILE A 55 -2.88 -3.86 -0.48
C ILE A 55 -3.79 -3.01 -1.37
N SER A 56 -3.23 -2.36 -2.39
CA SER A 56 -4.00 -1.51 -3.31
C SER A 56 -5.05 -2.29 -4.09
N ASP A 57 -4.70 -3.48 -4.61
CA ASP A 57 -5.61 -4.38 -5.31
C ASP A 57 -6.76 -4.81 -4.40
N LYS A 58 -6.46 -5.13 -3.13
CA LYS A 58 -7.49 -5.54 -2.16
C LYS A 58 -8.44 -4.41 -1.80
N ILE A 59 -7.90 -3.21 -1.54
CA ILE A 59 -8.71 -2.02 -1.24
C ILE A 59 -9.65 -1.71 -2.40
N THR A 60 -9.11 -1.63 -3.62
CA THR A 60 -9.90 -1.28 -4.81
C THR A 60 -10.94 -2.33 -5.17
N ALA A 61 -10.64 -3.63 -4.98
CA ALA A 61 -11.58 -4.70 -5.28
C ALA A 61 -12.69 -4.89 -4.22
N SER A 62 -12.42 -4.54 -2.96
CA SER A 62 -13.31 -4.90 -1.83
C SER A 62 -14.07 -3.72 -1.24
N TYR A 63 -13.67 -2.48 -1.52
CA TYR A 63 -14.32 -1.29 -0.99
C TYR A 63 -15.73 -1.11 -1.55
N ASN A 64 -16.65 -0.67 -0.69
CA ASN A 64 -17.99 -0.24 -1.05
C ASN A 64 -18.38 0.97 -0.18
N GLU A 65 -18.99 1.98 -0.79
CA GLU A 65 -19.48 3.22 -0.15
C GLU A 65 -20.41 2.97 1.06
N LYS A 66 -21.09 1.81 1.12
CA LYS A 66 -22.01 1.44 2.21
C LYS A 66 -21.34 0.73 3.38
N MET A 67 -20.02 0.52 3.33
CA MET A 67 -19.30 -0.17 4.39
C MET A 67 -19.30 0.63 5.68
N ARG A 68 -19.59 -0.05 6.79
CA ARG A 68 -19.42 0.51 8.13
C ARG A 68 -17.94 0.49 8.51
N SER A 69 -17.55 1.32 9.47
CA SER A 69 -16.16 1.40 9.94
C SER A 69 -15.54 0.05 10.34
N ALA A 70 -16.33 -0.85 10.95
CA ALA A 70 -15.87 -2.20 11.28
C ALA A 70 -15.53 -3.04 10.03
N SER A 71 -16.32 -2.92 8.96
CA SER A 71 -16.07 -3.61 7.69
C SER A 71 -14.84 -3.05 6.98
N ILE A 72 -14.63 -1.73 7.05
CA ILE A 72 -13.43 -1.08 6.52
C ILE A 72 -12.18 -1.58 7.26
N LYS A 73 -12.26 -1.69 8.60
CA LYS A 73 -11.17 -2.26 9.41
C LYS A 73 -10.85 -3.70 8.97
N ASN A 74 -11.87 -4.55 8.84
CA ASN A 74 -11.68 -5.94 8.41
C ASN A 74 -11.08 -6.03 6.99
N LEU A 75 -11.46 -5.12 6.09
CA LEU A 75 -10.87 -5.01 4.75
C LEU A 75 -9.38 -4.70 4.84
N LEU A 76 -8.98 -3.73 5.66
CA LEU A 76 -7.58 -3.37 5.84
C LEU A 76 -6.78 -4.50 6.50
N ASP A 77 -7.32 -5.14 7.54
CA ASP A 77 -6.69 -6.30 8.19
C ASP A 77 -6.49 -7.46 7.19
N SER A 78 -7.49 -7.71 6.33
CA SER A 78 -7.40 -8.72 5.27
C SER A 78 -6.36 -8.35 4.20
N ALA A 79 -6.28 -7.07 3.82
CA ALA A 79 -5.30 -6.59 2.85
C ALA A 79 -3.87 -6.72 3.36
N ILE A 80 -3.63 -6.36 4.62
CA ILE A 80 -2.32 -6.50 5.29
C ILE A 80 -1.94 -7.98 5.43
N THR A 81 -2.89 -8.83 5.85
CA THR A 81 -2.65 -10.28 5.96
C THR A 81 -2.30 -10.89 4.61
N ALA A 82 -3.02 -10.52 3.54
CA ALA A 82 -2.72 -11.00 2.20
C ALA A 82 -1.32 -10.55 1.73
N ALA A 83 -0.97 -9.28 1.94
CA ALA A 83 0.36 -8.78 1.61
C ALA A 83 1.46 -9.51 2.40
N ASN A 84 1.23 -9.83 3.67
CA ASN A 84 2.17 -10.60 4.46
C ASN A 84 2.38 -12.02 3.91
N ILE A 85 1.32 -12.68 3.41
CA ILE A 85 1.43 -14.01 2.80
C ILE A 85 2.18 -13.97 1.46
N GLU A 86 1.99 -12.92 0.67
CA GLU A 86 2.63 -12.81 -0.65
C GLU A 86 4.12 -12.40 -0.55
N VAL A 87 4.49 -11.66 0.51
CA VAL A 87 5.87 -11.19 0.71
C VAL A 87 6.76 -12.25 1.38
N TYR A 88 6.20 -13.17 2.18
CA TYR A 88 6.94 -14.20 2.93
C TYR A 88 6.62 -15.62 2.45
#